data_AF-A0A517M4C6-F1
#
_entry.id   AF-A0A517M4C6-F1
#
_cell.length_a   1.000
_cell.length_b   1.000
_cell.length_c   1.000
_cell.angle_alpha   90.00
_cell.angle_beta   90.00
_cell.angle_gamma   90.00
#
_symmetry.space_group_name_H-M   'P 1'
#
loop_
_entity.id
_entity.type
_entity.pdbx_description
1 polymer ?
#
loop_
_entity_poly.entity_id
_entity_poly.type
_entity_poly.pdbx_seq_one_letter_code
_entity_poly.pdbx_strand_id
1 'polypeptide(L)'
;MSQIMTILRAAHCRSTHHYFALDALRCINTERGGRLADLLLKHYDQYLKGAKDPDSKFRDFQNHVLHVGDGNWGGAPRACEKWLKTAINHLDSEEWEYAAYDLGVLSHYFTDPIMPLHTASSDPEGIVHRPLEWSVCQSYEEIYERWARGKVRVTFQLPDGNNWITQAVTAGAERSHAYYHRIIEIYDLERGVKRPPEGLNGESRDILAEMFGIAITGWARILERVAEQSICKMPNAGLTAATLVAAIDMPVTWILKKISSAKEKSAVAAIFNEYKTTGTVRVNLPPEVRSVRTEMAMTVNRNTPINPPVSPTPAPRPVSSNATAAPAWAPTPIATSQETQPQPATPTPSSEPSAPAWLPAAASVTEPVAQEPVDSFEPAAIADQQSAVESVPFTSGRVADSRYTEREPSVSEQSDLVDAPSIGPKTAQRFTKIGIDTIGQFLAAQPEVLAVKLETRWINADLLSDWQAQARLVCGVASLCGYKSQLLVAVDCRSVDQLAAQEAAALASRISDYCDTKAGERILRSSSRPDAEDVAQWIADAQRGAASRAA
;
A
#
# COMPACT_ATOMS: atom_id res chain seq x y z
N MET A 1 14.25 5.88 15.61
CA MET A 1 13.78 5.09 14.43
C MET A 1 13.42 3.63 14.75
N SER A 2 14.35 2.71 15.02
CA SER A 2 14.09 1.24 15.01
C SER A 2 12.75 0.74 15.58
N GLN A 3 12.45 1.01 16.86
CA GLN A 3 11.18 0.56 17.49
C GLN A 3 9.93 1.16 16.83
N ILE A 4 9.94 2.46 16.51
CA ILE A 4 8.85 3.16 15.80
C ILE A 4 8.54 2.44 14.49
N MET A 5 9.57 2.10 13.72
CA MET A 5 9.40 1.44 12.43
C MET A 5 8.83 0.03 12.55
N THR A 6 9.22 -0.74 13.57
CA THR A 6 8.64 -2.06 13.85
C THR A 6 7.15 -1.95 14.15
N ILE A 7 6.76 -0.95 14.94
CA ILE A 7 5.36 -0.68 15.29
C ILE A 7 4.58 -0.22 14.05
N LEU A 8 5.08 0.76 13.30
CA LEU A 8 4.44 1.23 12.06
C LEU A 8 4.30 0.12 11.01
N ARG A 9 5.29 -0.76 10.86
CA ARG A 9 5.22 -1.93 9.98
C ARG A 9 4.09 -2.87 10.38
N ALA A 10 3.99 -3.23 11.66
CA ALA A 10 2.91 -4.09 12.15
C ALA A 10 1.52 -3.42 11.99
N ALA A 11 1.43 -2.17 12.43
CA ALA A 11 0.19 -1.41 12.50
C ALA A 11 -0.37 -1.01 11.13
N HIS A 12 0.47 -0.52 10.21
CA HIS A 12 0.02 0.19 9.00
C HIS A 12 0.47 -0.44 7.68
N CYS A 13 1.48 -1.31 7.61
CA CYS A 13 1.85 -1.93 6.32
C CYS A 13 0.80 -2.95 5.85
N ARG A 14 0.24 -2.71 4.66
CA ARG A 14 -0.80 -3.56 4.03
C ARG A 14 -0.51 -3.91 2.56
N SER A 15 0.57 -3.37 2.01
CA SER A 15 1.08 -3.62 0.67
C SER A 15 2.61 -3.65 0.72
N THR A 16 3.24 -4.23 -0.30
CA THR A 16 4.69 -4.19 -0.49
C THR A 16 5.22 -2.74 -0.49
N HIS A 17 4.52 -1.79 -1.13
CA HIS A 17 4.92 -0.37 -1.14
C HIS A 17 4.94 0.27 0.26
N HIS A 18 3.98 -0.02 1.16
CA HIS A 18 4.07 0.49 2.53
C HIS A 18 5.35 -0.01 3.22
N TYR A 19 5.71 -1.28 3.01
CA TYR A 19 6.92 -1.85 3.59
C TYR A 19 8.19 -1.24 2.96
N PHE A 20 8.28 -1.13 1.64
CA PHE A 20 9.41 -0.46 0.96
C PHE A 20 9.57 1.01 1.40
N ALA A 21 8.46 1.75 1.47
CA ALA A 21 8.44 3.15 1.89
C ALA A 21 9.01 3.33 3.32
N LEU A 22 8.69 2.44 4.26
CA LEU A 22 9.29 2.48 5.59
C LEU A 22 10.73 1.94 5.59
N ASP A 23 10.98 0.77 5.02
CA ASP A 23 12.28 0.10 5.16
C ASP A 23 13.43 0.86 4.50
N ALA A 24 13.16 1.62 3.43
CA ALA A 24 14.13 2.53 2.84
C ALA A 24 14.70 3.54 3.87
N LEU A 25 13.90 3.97 4.85
CA LEU A 25 14.36 4.90 5.88
C LEU A 25 15.46 4.31 6.77
N ARG A 26 15.60 2.97 6.83
CA ARG A 26 16.72 2.28 7.52
C ARG A 26 18.02 2.31 6.73
N CYS A 27 17.95 2.63 5.43
CA CYS A 27 19.08 2.66 4.51
C CYS A 27 19.50 4.10 4.17
N ILE A 28 18.99 5.09 4.88
CA ILE A 28 19.43 6.49 4.83
C ILE A 28 20.65 6.65 5.76
N ASN A 29 21.68 7.31 5.24
CA ASN A 29 23.01 7.46 5.82
C ASN A 29 23.50 8.92 5.85
N THR A 30 22.83 9.87 5.17
CA THR A 30 23.14 11.30 5.29
C THR A 30 22.35 11.96 6.41
N GLU A 31 22.94 12.97 7.06
CA GLU A 31 22.27 13.72 8.14
C GLU A 31 20.98 14.40 7.64
N ARG A 32 21.05 15.05 6.47
CA ARG A 32 19.90 15.76 5.89
C ARG A 32 18.79 14.80 5.45
N GLY A 33 19.14 13.66 4.86
CA GLY A 33 18.20 12.57 4.60
C GLY A 33 17.58 12.02 5.87
N GLY A 34 18.34 11.91 6.97
CA GLY A 34 17.85 11.50 8.28
C GLY A 34 16.76 12.43 8.83
N ARG A 35 16.92 13.75 8.67
CA ARG A 35 15.88 14.73 9.04
C ARG A 35 14.62 14.60 8.17
N LEU A 36 14.78 14.34 6.87
CA LEU A 36 13.64 14.02 6.00
C LEU A 36 12.95 12.72 6.44
N ALA A 37 13.70 11.69 6.82
CA ALA A 37 13.16 10.44 7.33
C ALA A 37 12.36 10.65 8.63
N ASP A 38 12.86 11.48 9.55
CA ASP A 38 12.15 11.81 10.78
C ASP A 38 10.86 12.62 10.50
N LEU A 39 10.87 13.49 9.49
CA LEU A 39 9.68 14.20 9.00
C LEU A 39 8.65 13.24 8.39
N LEU A 40 9.07 12.29 7.56
CA LEU A 40 8.20 11.27 6.98
C LEU A 40 7.61 10.33 8.05
N LEU A 41 8.37 10.01 9.09
CA LEU A 41 7.88 9.24 10.25
C LEU A 41 6.91 10.05 11.12
N LYS A 42 7.05 11.38 11.19
CA LYS A 42 6.09 12.26 11.88
C LYS A 42 4.76 12.32 11.12
N HIS A 43 4.80 12.37 9.79
CA HIS A 43 3.65 12.44 8.89
C HIS A 43 3.39 11.11 8.17
N TYR A 44 3.52 10.00 8.92
CA TYR A 44 3.52 8.64 8.38
C TYR A 44 2.17 8.23 7.76
N ASP A 45 1.07 8.82 8.22
CA ASP A 45 -0.28 8.57 7.74
C ASP A 45 -0.42 9.04 6.29
N GLN A 46 0.02 10.27 5.99
CA GLN A 46 0.04 10.81 4.63
C GLN A 46 1.08 10.10 3.77
N TYR A 47 2.28 9.80 4.31
CA TYR A 47 3.33 9.08 3.59
C TYR A 47 2.88 7.69 3.13
N LEU A 48 2.30 6.88 4.02
CA LEU A 48 1.82 5.53 3.69
C LEU A 48 0.58 5.56 2.79
N LYS A 49 -0.33 6.51 3.00
CA LYS A 49 -1.47 6.75 2.10
C LYS A 49 -0.99 7.11 0.69
N GLY A 50 0.00 7.99 0.55
CA GLY A 50 0.63 8.30 -0.72
C GLY A 50 1.20 7.06 -1.42
N ALA A 51 1.85 6.17 -0.67
CA ALA A 51 2.39 4.91 -1.19
C ALA A 51 1.33 3.87 -1.64
N LYS A 52 0.03 4.17 -1.53
CA LYS A 52 -1.07 3.27 -1.94
C LYS A 52 -2.24 3.94 -2.68
N ASP A 53 -2.34 5.27 -2.67
CA ASP A 53 -3.33 6.01 -3.45
C ASP A 53 -3.20 5.79 -4.99
N PRO A 54 -2.03 5.52 -5.59
CA PRO A 54 -1.94 5.11 -7.00
C PRO A 54 -2.81 3.87 -7.34
N ASP A 55 -2.61 2.73 -6.66
CA ASP A 55 -3.41 1.51 -6.86
C ASP A 55 -4.91 1.69 -6.60
N SER A 56 -5.24 2.46 -5.58
CA SER A 56 -6.56 2.44 -4.95
C SER A 56 -7.47 3.58 -5.41
N LYS A 57 -6.89 4.73 -5.79
CA LYS A 57 -7.59 5.98 -6.08
C LYS A 57 -7.25 6.56 -7.44
N PHE A 58 -5.98 6.59 -7.84
CA PHE A 58 -5.60 7.14 -9.16
C PHE A 58 -5.90 6.15 -10.28
N ARG A 59 -5.47 4.90 -10.10
CA ARG A 59 -5.71 3.76 -10.99
C ARG A 59 -5.24 4.03 -12.42
N ASP A 60 -4.19 4.82 -12.56
CA ASP A 60 -3.60 5.26 -13.81
C ASP A 60 -2.50 4.27 -14.26
N PHE A 61 -2.87 2.99 -14.34
CA PHE A 61 -1.98 1.82 -14.44
C PHE A 61 -0.87 1.88 -15.50
N GLN A 62 -1.02 2.66 -16.57
CA GLN A 62 0.08 2.93 -17.50
C GLN A 62 1.30 3.57 -16.80
N ASN A 63 1.07 4.41 -15.79
CA ASN A 63 2.12 5.07 -15.01
C ASN A 63 2.81 4.16 -13.99
N HIS A 64 2.32 2.95 -13.75
CA HIS A 64 2.97 1.95 -12.90
C HIS A 64 4.04 1.16 -13.68
N VAL A 65 3.82 0.94 -14.98
CA VAL A 65 4.67 0.07 -15.80
C VAL A 65 5.77 0.82 -16.59
N LEU A 66 6.82 0.08 -16.94
CA LEU A 66 7.85 0.47 -17.91
C LEU A 66 8.31 -0.74 -18.73
N HIS A 67 7.69 -0.96 -19.88
CA HIS A 67 7.98 -2.09 -20.75
C HIS A 67 9.27 -1.87 -21.55
N VAL A 68 10.36 -2.45 -21.07
CA VAL A 68 11.71 -2.26 -21.62
C VAL A 68 11.79 -2.78 -23.06
N GLY A 69 11.30 -3.99 -23.32
CA GLY A 69 11.28 -4.60 -24.65
C GLY A 69 10.39 -3.87 -25.68
N ASP A 70 9.38 -3.12 -25.23
CA ASP A 70 8.44 -2.37 -26.07
C ASP A 70 8.92 -0.93 -26.35
N GLY A 71 10.24 -0.69 -26.34
CA GLY A 71 10.83 0.63 -26.55
C GLY A 71 10.62 1.57 -25.36
N ASN A 72 10.70 1.05 -24.14
CA ASN A 72 10.39 1.76 -22.90
C ASN A 72 8.94 2.31 -22.86
N TRP A 73 7.97 1.55 -23.38
CA TRP A 73 6.57 1.92 -23.32
C TRP A 73 6.06 1.88 -21.88
N GLY A 74 5.52 2.99 -21.39
CA GLY A 74 5.06 3.10 -20.01
C GLY A 74 5.05 4.55 -19.54
N GLY A 75 4.55 4.77 -18.33
CA GLY A 75 4.42 6.11 -17.76
C GLY A 75 5.27 6.37 -16.53
N ALA A 76 5.88 5.32 -15.93
CA ALA A 76 6.57 5.42 -14.64
C ALA A 76 7.69 6.49 -14.58
N PRO A 77 8.58 6.66 -15.58
CA PRO A 77 9.57 7.73 -15.56
C PRO A 77 8.95 9.13 -15.47
N ARG A 78 7.95 9.40 -16.31
CA ARG A 78 7.22 10.68 -16.32
C ARG A 78 6.42 10.91 -15.04
N ALA A 79 5.86 9.86 -14.46
CA ALA A 79 5.19 9.92 -13.16
C ALA A 79 6.18 10.27 -12.05
N CYS A 80 7.36 9.63 -12.05
CA CYS A 80 8.44 9.93 -11.10
C CYS A 80 8.93 11.38 -11.22
N GLU A 81 9.23 11.89 -12.42
CA GLU A 81 9.62 13.30 -12.63
C GLU A 81 8.56 14.27 -12.11
N LYS A 82 7.28 13.99 -12.37
CA LYS A 82 6.16 14.81 -11.88
C LYS A 82 6.11 14.84 -10.35
N TRP A 83 6.10 13.68 -9.71
CA TRP A 83 5.94 13.59 -8.24
C TRP A 83 7.20 14.01 -7.49
N LEU A 84 8.40 13.82 -8.06
CA LEU A 84 9.65 14.43 -7.57
C LEU A 84 9.53 15.96 -7.52
N LYS A 85 9.14 16.59 -8.63
CA LYS A 85 8.96 18.04 -8.67
C LYS A 85 7.89 18.53 -7.68
N THR A 86 6.78 17.80 -7.55
CA THR A 86 5.69 18.18 -6.64
C THR A 86 6.14 18.07 -5.18
N ALA A 87 6.80 16.97 -4.80
CA ALA A 87 7.37 16.77 -3.48
C ALA A 87 8.41 17.83 -3.09
N ILE A 88 9.33 18.17 -3.99
CA ILE A 88 10.34 19.23 -3.74
C ILE A 88 9.64 20.58 -3.56
N ASN A 89 8.66 20.94 -4.39
CA ASN A 89 7.90 22.18 -4.23
C ASN A 89 7.23 22.28 -2.85
N HIS A 90 6.58 21.20 -2.38
CA HIS A 90 5.93 21.21 -1.05
C HIS A 90 6.96 21.21 0.09
N LEU A 91 8.10 20.52 -0.03
CA LEU A 91 9.21 20.62 0.94
C LEU A 91 9.76 22.05 1.02
N ASP A 92 10.02 22.68 -0.12
CA ASP A 92 10.54 24.05 -0.22
C ASP A 92 9.54 25.12 0.25
N SER A 93 8.25 24.79 0.24
CA SER A 93 7.17 25.63 0.78
C SER A 93 6.84 25.33 2.26
N GLU A 94 7.58 24.43 2.90
CA GLU A 94 7.37 23.95 4.28
C GLU A 94 6.00 23.25 4.51
N GLU A 95 5.39 22.74 3.45
CA GLU A 95 4.09 22.04 3.42
C GLU A 95 4.26 20.54 3.73
N TRP A 96 4.72 20.24 4.95
CA TRP A 96 5.25 18.93 5.36
C TRP A 96 4.32 17.72 5.14
N GLU A 97 3.01 17.89 5.34
CA GLU A 97 2.03 16.80 5.15
C GLU A 97 1.82 16.46 3.68
N TYR A 98 1.75 17.48 2.81
CA TYR A 98 1.66 17.30 1.37
C TYR A 98 2.97 16.75 0.79
N ALA A 99 4.12 17.25 1.25
CA ALA A 99 5.42 16.69 0.92
C ALA A 99 5.56 15.21 1.31
N ALA A 100 5.06 14.83 2.49
CA ALA A 100 5.05 13.42 2.92
C ALA A 100 4.15 12.56 2.02
N TYR A 101 2.94 13.01 1.71
CA TYR A 101 2.05 12.34 0.77
C TYR A 101 2.70 12.14 -0.61
N ASP A 102 3.28 13.21 -1.17
CA ASP A 102 3.89 13.19 -2.50
C ASP A 102 5.11 12.27 -2.58
N LEU A 103 5.94 12.23 -1.53
CA LEU A 103 7.04 11.27 -1.43
C LEU A 103 6.54 9.84 -1.29
N GLY A 104 5.40 9.63 -0.63
CA GLY A 104 4.68 8.36 -0.64
C GLY A 104 4.32 7.94 -2.07
N VAL A 105 3.68 8.84 -2.81
CA VAL A 105 3.28 8.59 -4.21
C VAL A 105 4.50 8.37 -5.12
N LEU A 106 5.57 9.13 -4.95
CA LEU A 106 6.82 8.95 -5.69
C LEU A 106 7.46 7.58 -5.40
N SER A 107 7.45 7.13 -4.13
CA SER A 107 7.96 5.80 -3.75
C SER A 107 7.24 4.68 -4.49
N HIS A 108 5.93 4.83 -4.73
CA HIS A 108 5.11 3.86 -5.44
C HIS A 108 5.57 3.74 -6.91
N TYR A 109 5.51 4.84 -7.68
CA TYR A 109 5.90 4.84 -9.10
C TYR A 109 7.38 4.54 -9.35
N PHE A 110 8.26 4.78 -8.37
CA PHE A 110 9.65 4.33 -8.46
C PHE A 110 9.79 2.81 -8.24
N THR A 111 9.01 2.22 -7.33
CA THR A 111 9.16 0.81 -6.96
C THR A 111 8.38 -0.16 -7.83
N ASP A 112 7.30 0.28 -8.49
CA ASP A 112 6.51 -0.55 -9.40
C ASP A 112 7.34 -1.18 -10.54
N PRO A 113 8.10 -0.43 -11.37
CA PRO A 113 8.90 -1.03 -12.45
C PRO A 113 10.03 -1.96 -11.97
N ILE A 114 10.34 -1.95 -10.66
CA ILE A 114 11.31 -2.86 -10.06
C ILE A 114 10.67 -4.25 -9.85
N MET A 115 9.34 -4.35 -9.82
CA MET A 115 8.63 -5.62 -9.92
C MET A 115 8.72 -6.15 -11.36
N PRO A 116 9.29 -7.35 -11.62
CA PRO A 116 9.49 -7.82 -12.99
C PRO A 116 8.22 -7.83 -13.84
N LEU A 117 7.06 -8.17 -13.25
CA LEU A 117 5.75 -8.18 -13.91
C LEU A 117 5.31 -6.83 -14.50
N HIS A 118 5.90 -5.71 -14.06
CA HIS A 118 5.57 -4.36 -14.52
C HIS A 118 6.50 -3.90 -15.67
N THR A 119 7.34 -4.81 -16.19
CA THR A 119 8.36 -4.52 -17.22
C THR A 119 8.07 -5.10 -18.61
N ALA A 120 6.92 -5.75 -18.79
CA ALA A 120 6.39 -6.23 -20.07
C ALA A 120 4.94 -6.70 -19.87
N SER A 121 4.24 -7.02 -20.96
CA SER A 121 2.87 -7.59 -20.93
C SER A 121 2.82 -8.91 -21.70
N SER A 122 2.16 -9.94 -21.15
CA SER A 122 1.97 -11.24 -21.83
C SER A 122 0.74 -11.99 -21.33
N ASP A 123 0.19 -12.89 -22.14
CA ASP A 123 -0.96 -13.69 -21.71
C ASP A 123 -0.71 -14.51 -20.42
N PRO A 124 0.42 -15.22 -20.26
CA PRO A 124 0.78 -15.90 -19.00
C PRO A 124 0.86 -14.96 -17.79
N GLU A 125 1.41 -13.76 -17.95
CA GLU A 125 1.48 -12.74 -16.90
C GLU A 125 0.09 -12.42 -16.35
N GLY A 126 -0.92 -12.23 -17.20
CA GLY A 126 -2.30 -11.97 -16.76
C GLY A 126 -2.97 -13.09 -15.94
N ILE A 127 -2.42 -14.30 -15.95
CA ILE A 127 -2.86 -15.44 -15.13
C ILE A 127 -2.21 -15.39 -13.74
N VAL A 128 -0.92 -15.07 -13.69
CA VAL A 128 -0.13 -15.13 -12.44
C VAL A 128 0.02 -13.79 -11.71
N HIS A 129 -0.23 -12.65 -12.36
CA HIS A 129 0.12 -11.30 -11.88
C HIS A 129 -0.31 -11.07 -10.42
N ARG A 130 -1.63 -11.01 -10.20
CA ARG A 130 -2.22 -10.79 -8.88
C ARG A 130 -1.96 -11.92 -7.87
N PRO A 131 -2.05 -13.22 -8.22
CA PRO A 131 -1.61 -14.30 -7.33
C PRO A 131 -0.16 -14.14 -6.84
N LEU A 132 0.76 -13.79 -7.74
CA LEU A 132 2.18 -13.66 -7.48
C LEU A 132 2.46 -12.44 -6.60
N GLU A 133 1.91 -11.28 -6.91
CA GLU A 133 2.00 -10.08 -6.04
C GLU A 133 1.42 -10.32 -4.64
N TRP A 134 0.30 -11.03 -4.53
CA TRP A 134 -0.25 -11.40 -3.23
C TRP A 134 0.70 -12.31 -2.46
N SER A 135 1.33 -13.27 -3.14
CA SER A 135 2.38 -14.13 -2.58
C SER A 135 3.59 -13.34 -2.10
N VAL A 136 4.10 -12.37 -2.89
CA VAL A 136 5.18 -11.45 -2.48
C VAL A 136 4.79 -10.69 -1.22
N CYS A 137 3.58 -10.14 -1.16
CA CYS A 137 3.11 -9.39 0.00
C CYS A 137 2.93 -10.28 1.26
N GLN A 138 2.55 -11.56 1.12
CA GLN A 138 2.49 -12.50 2.26
C GLN A 138 3.88 -13.01 2.69
N SER A 139 4.84 -13.11 1.76
CA SER A 139 6.24 -13.52 2.03
C SER A 139 7.20 -12.36 2.27
N TYR A 140 6.72 -11.12 2.47
CA TYR A 140 7.58 -9.93 2.54
C TYR A 140 8.74 -10.08 3.54
N GLU A 141 8.46 -10.51 4.78
CA GLU A 141 9.49 -10.68 5.81
C GLU A 141 10.55 -11.72 5.42
N GLU A 142 10.13 -12.82 4.81
CA GLU A 142 11.02 -13.91 4.36
C GLU A 142 11.96 -13.43 3.24
N ILE A 143 11.43 -12.69 2.27
CA ILE A 143 12.19 -12.12 1.14
C ILE A 143 13.13 -11.01 1.65
N TYR A 144 12.64 -10.13 2.53
CA TYR A 144 13.43 -9.08 3.17
C TYR A 144 14.59 -9.66 3.99
N GLU A 145 14.35 -10.69 4.80
CA GLU A 145 15.41 -11.36 5.57
C GLU A 145 16.44 -12.03 4.66
N ARG A 146 16.01 -12.63 3.55
CA ARG A 146 16.90 -13.24 2.55
C ARG A 146 17.82 -12.19 1.91
N TRP A 147 17.29 -11.02 1.56
CA TRP A 147 18.08 -9.88 1.12
C TRP A 147 19.03 -9.37 2.22
N ALA A 148 18.51 -9.12 3.43
CA ALA A 148 19.28 -8.53 4.52
C ALA A 148 20.43 -9.42 5.03
N ARG A 149 20.28 -10.75 4.97
CA ARG A 149 21.33 -11.74 5.25
C ARG A 149 22.22 -12.05 4.02
N GLY A 150 21.88 -11.51 2.85
CA GLY A 150 22.62 -11.70 1.61
C GLY A 150 24.05 -11.14 1.71
N LYS A 151 25.04 -11.94 1.25
CA LYS A 151 26.45 -11.52 1.20
C LYS A 151 26.72 -10.46 0.12
N VAL A 152 25.87 -10.41 -0.90
CA VAL A 152 25.93 -9.41 -1.98
C VAL A 152 24.90 -8.34 -1.69
N ARG A 153 25.36 -7.11 -1.43
CA ARG A 153 24.48 -5.95 -1.31
C ARG A 153 24.42 -5.22 -2.65
N VAL A 154 23.25 -5.24 -3.28
CA VAL A 154 22.96 -4.33 -4.38
C VAL A 154 23.02 -2.91 -3.82
N THR A 155 23.99 -2.12 -4.28
CA THR A 155 24.13 -0.71 -3.91
C THR A 155 23.67 0.11 -5.08
N PHE A 156 22.41 0.57 -5.01
CA PHE A 156 21.88 1.48 -6.02
C PHE A 156 22.68 2.79 -6.00
N GLN A 157 23.21 3.21 -7.15
CA GLN A 157 23.82 4.53 -7.32
C GLN A 157 22.92 5.38 -8.21
N LEU A 158 22.58 6.59 -7.76
CA LEU A 158 21.79 7.50 -8.56
C LEU A 158 22.67 8.14 -9.63
N PRO A 159 22.21 8.21 -10.89
CA PRO A 159 22.88 8.98 -11.93
C PRO A 159 22.96 10.47 -11.58
N ASP A 160 23.89 11.15 -12.24
CA ASP A 160 23.99 12.60 -12.22
C ASP A 160 23.25 13.23 -13.41
N GLY A 161 23.06 14.56 -13.36
CA GLY A 161 22.32 15.33 -14.36
C GLY A 161 20.84 15.49 -14.04
N ASN A 162 20.11 16.19 -14.92
CA ASN A 162 18.78 16.70 -14.60
C ASN A 162 17.64 15.66 -14.64
N ASN A 163 17.81 14.57 -15.40
CA ASN A 163 16.82 13.49 -15.55
C ASN A 163 17.21 12.24 -14.74
N TRP A 164 17.90 12.43 -13.61
CA TRP A 164 18.46 11.37 -12.79
C TRP A 164 17.40 10.37 -12.29
N ILE A 165 16.17 10.83 -11.98
CA ILE A 165 15.09 9.94 -11.53
C ILE A 165 14.52 9.10 -12.69
N THR A 166 14.38 9.68 -13.89
CA THR A 166 14.06 8.93 -15.12
C THR A 166 15.09 7.83 -15.38
N GLN A 167 16.38 8.14 -15.30
CA GLN A 167 17.44 7.15 -15.48
C GLN A 167 17.40 6.07 -14.39
N ALA A 168 17.19 6.46 -13.13
CA ALA A 168 17.12 5.54 -12.00
C ALA A 168 15.99 4.51 -12.13
N VAL A 169 14.76 4.94 -12.43
CA VAL A 169 13.63 4.00 -12.60
C VAL A 169 13.77 3.15 -13.86
N THR A 170 14.39 3.70 -14.92
CA THR A 170 14.69 2.93 -16.15
C THR A 170 15.70 1.82 -15.87
N ALA A 171 16.81 2.12 -15.19
CA ALA A 171 17.81 1.12 -14.81
C ALA A 171 17.25 0.04 -13.86
N GLY A 172 16.33 0.41 -12.96
CA GLY A 172 15.55 -0.52 -12.16
C GLY A 172 14.74 -1.48 -13.03
N ALA A 173 13.93 -0.94 -13.94
CA ALA A 173 13.11 -1.73 -14.87
C ALA A 173 13.94 -2.63 -15.79
N GLU A 174 15.05 -2.14 -16.35
CA GLU A 174 15.98 -2.92 -17.17
C GLU A 174 16.55 -4.13 -16.40
N ARG A 175 16.91 -3.93 -15.12
CA ARG A 175 17.40 -5.01 -14.27
C ARG A 175 16.31 -6.04 -13.95
N SER A 176 15.09 -5.57 -13.67
CA SER A 176 13.93 -6.42 -13.37
C SER A 176 13.41 -7.17 -14.60
N HIS A 177 13.50 -6.58 -15.79
CA HIS A 177 13.04 -7.16 -17.04
C HIS A 177 13.76 -8.47 -17.41
N ALA A 178 15.03 -8.59 -17.05
CA ALA A 178 15.80 -9.84 -17.19
C ALA A 178 15.14 -11.04 -16.49
N TYR A 179 14.28 -10.79 -15.51
CA TYR A 179 13.57 -11.82 -14.74
C TYR A 179 12.08 -11.96 -15.10
N TYR A 180 11.54 -11.14 -16.01
CA TYR A 180 10.11 -11.10 -16.34
C TYR A 180 9.55 -12.48 -16.72
N HIS A 181 10.11 -13.14 -17.73
CA HIS A 181 9.66 -14.47 -18.14
C HIS A 181 9.94 -15.52 -17.06
N ARG A 182 11.08 -15.42 -16.37
CA ARG A 182 11.51 -16.44 -15.41
C ARG A 182 10.62 -16.45 -14.16
N ILE A 183 10.24 -15.29 -13.63
CA ILE A 183 9.38 -15.22 -12.43
C ILE A 183 7.97 -15.76 -12.71
N ILE A 184 7.47 -15.61 -13.94
CA ILE A 184 6.20 -16.19 -14.40
C ILE A 184 6.30 -17.71 -14.52
N GLU A 185 7.38 -18.21 -15.15
CA GLU A 185 7.60 -19.64 -15.40
C GLU A 185 7.70 -20.46 -14.10
N ILE A 186 8.38 -19.93 -13.08
CA ILE A 186 8.68 -20.66 -11.84
C ILE A 186 7.64 -20.49 -10.73
N TYR A 187 6.58 -19.72 -10.95
CA TYR A 187 5.54 -19.48 -9.96
C TYR A 187 4.49 -20.61 -9.96
N ASP A 188 4.38 -21.32 -8.84
CA ASP A 188 3.38 -22.37 -8.66
C ASP A 188 2.02 -21.74 -8.32
N LEU A 189 1.23 -21.47 -9.37
CA LEU A 189 -0.11 -20.90 -9.26
C LEU A 189 -1.05 -21.72 -8.37
N GLU A 190 -1.01 -23.06 -8.46
CA GLU A 190 -1.93 -23.91 -7.70
C GLU A 190 -1.61 -23.87 -6.19
N ARG A 191 -0.33 -23.86 -5.82
CA ARG A 191 0.09 -23.65 -4.42
C ARG A 191 -0.20 -22.23 -3.97
N GLY A 192 0.16 -21.22 -4.75
CA GLY A 192 -0.02 -19.81 -4.40
C GLY A 192 -1.48 -19.42 -4.15
N VAL A 193 -2.42 -19.97 -4.91
CA VAL A 193 -3.87 -19.76 -4.68
C VAL A 193 -4.35 -20.35 -3.35
N LYS A 194 -3.76 -21.48 -2.91
CA LYS A 194 -4.13 -22.17 -1.66
C LYS A 194 -3.43 -21.56 -0.44
N ARG A 195 -2.11 -21.36 -0.55
CA ARG A 195 -1.18 -20.86 0.47
C ARG A 195 -0.14 -19.96 -0.23
N PRO A 196 -0.32 -18.62 -0.25
CA PRO A 196 0.46 -17.73 -1.13
C PRO A 196 1.99 -17.87 -1.02
N PRO A 197 2.62 -17.97 0.17
CA PRO A 197 4.06 -18.21 0.29
C PRO A 197 4.58 -19.46 -0.44
N GLU A 198 3.74 -20.47 -0.67
CA GLU A 198 4.12 -21.72 -1.34
C GLU A 198 4.05 -21.66 -2.87
N GLY A 199 3.45 -20.59 -3.44
CA GLY A 199 3.53 -20.32 -4.88
C GLY A 199 4.91 -19.81 -5.30
N LEU A 200 5.64 -19.21 -4.37
CA LEU A 200 7.06 -18.91 -4.54
C LEU A 200 7.89 -20.17 -4.25
N ASN A 201 8.95 -20.36 -5.03
CA ASN A 201 9.97 -21.40 -4.82
C ASN A 201 11.27 -20.77 -4.25
N GLY A 202 12.38 -21.52 -4.27
CA GLY A 202 13.68 -21.02 -3.80
C GLY A 202 14.28 -19.91 -4.66
N GLU A 203 14.16 -20.03 -5.99
CA GLU A 203 14.76 -19.13 -6.99
C GLU A 203 14.00 -17.81 -7.13
N SER A 204 12.66 -17.87 -7.20
CA SER A 204 11.80 -16.66 -7.20
C SER A 204 12.05 -15.78 -5.98
N ARG A 205 12.31 -16.38 -4.81
CA ARG A 205 12.73 -15.64 -3.60
C ARG A 205 14.11 -14.99 -3.72
N ASP A 206 15.07 -15.58 -4.43
CA ASP A 206 16.36 -14.91 -4.70
C ASP A 206 16.16 -13.71 -5.63
N ILE A 207 15.42 -13.90 -6.73
CA ILE A 207 15.07 -12.82 -7.67
C ILE A 207 14.39 -11.68 -6.90
N LEU A 208 13.33 -11.98 -6.15
CA LEU A 208 12.58 -10.99 -5.38
C LEU A 208 13.41 -10.34 -4.28
N ALA A 209 14.36 -11.06 -3.65
CA ALA A 209 15.28 -10.48 -2.68
C ALA A 209 16.23 -9.46 -3.34
N GLU A 210 16.67 -9.71 -4.57
CA GLU A 210 17.42 -8.71 -5.34
C GLU A 210 16.55 -7.50 -5.66
N MET A 211 15.31 -7.70 -6.13
CA MET A 211 14.38 -6.61 -6.46
C MET A 211 14.04 -5.76 -5.22
N PHE A 212 13.85 -6.40 -4.06
CA PHE A 212 13.69 -5.72 -2.77
C PHE A 212 14.91 -4.87 -2.43
N GLY A 213 16.12 -5.38 -2.67
CA GLY A 213 17.35 -4.63 -2.50
C GLY A 213 17.43 -3.37 -3.37
N ILE A 214 17.07 -3.48 -4.65
CA ILE A 214 17.01 -2.34 -5.59
C ILE A 214 15.96 -1.32 -5.12
N ALA A 215 14.74 -1.77 -4.80
CA ALA A 215 13.64 -0.92 -4.37
C ALA A 215 13.94 -0.17 -3.06
N ILE A 216 14.36 -0.89 -2.02
CA ILE A 216 14.62 -0.34 -0.68
C ILE A 216 15.85 0.59 -0.69
N THR A 217 16.97 0.16 -1.28
CA THR A 217 18.18 0.99 -1.30
C THR A 217 18.06 2.16 -2.27
N GLY A 218 17.47 1.93 -3.46
CA GLY A 218 17.21 2.98 -4.45
C GLY A 218 16.31 4.07 -3.88
N TRP A 219 15.20 3.71 -3.24
CA TRP A 219 14.31 4.69 -2.61
C TRP A 219 15.01 5.48 -1.49
N ALA A 220 15.87 4.83 -0.70
CA ALA A 220 16.68 5.51 0.31
C ALA A 220 17.65 6.53 -0.32
N ARG A 221 18.32 6.20 -1.43
CA ARG A 221 19.17 7.15 -2.16
C ARG A 221 18.34 8.32 -2.73
N ILE A 222 17.15 8.05 -3.25
CA ILE A 222 16.25 9.07 -3.81
C ILE A 222 15.84 10.07 -2.73
N LEU A 223 15.45 9.59 -1.54
CA LEU A 223 15.13 10.45 -0.40
C LEU A 223 16.32 11.34 0.02
N GLU A 224 17.55 10.84 -0.01
CA GLU A 224 18.73 11.68 0.25
C GLU A 224 18.98 12.72 -0.85
N ARG A 225 18.81 12.37 -2.13
CA ARG A 225 18.96 13.30 -3.25
C ARG A 225 17.87 14.38 -3.24
N VAL A 226 16.63 14.01 -2.90
CA VAL A 226 15.53 14.96 -2.62
C VAL A 226 15.89 15.89 -1.47
N ALA A 227 16.38 15.34 -0.36
CA ALA A 227 16.74 16.11 0.81
C ALA A 227 17.87 17.12 0.52
N GLU A 228 18.81 16.76 -0.36
CA GLU A 228 19.87 17.65 -0.81
C GLU A 228 19.38 18.72 -1.81
N GLN A 229 18.48 18.37 -2.73
CA GLN A 229 17.95 19.28 -3.75
C GLN A 229 16.96 20.32 -3.21
N SER A 230 16.23 19.99 -2.15
CA SER A 230 15.36 20.95 -1.46
C SER A 230 16.19 22.12 -0.92
N ILE A 231 15.64 23.33 -0.96
CA ILE A 231 16.23 24.53 -0.33
C ILE A 231 15.75 24.74 1.11
N CYS A 232 14.74 23.99 1.57
CA CYS A 232 14.19 24.17 2.92
C CYS A 232 15.19 23.81 4.02
N LYS A 233 15.06 24.49 5.17
CA LYS A 233 15.77 24.16 6.39
C LYS A 233 15.00 23.06 7.13
N MET A 234 15.22 21.81 6.71
CA MET A 234 14.54 20.64 7.27
C MET A 234 14.56 20.64 8.81
N PRO A 235 13.37 20.59 9.46
CA PRO A 235 13.25 20.70 10.90
C PRO A 235 13.77 19.42 11.57
N ASN A 236 14.30 19.57 12.79
CA ASN A 236 14.55 18.43 13.66
C ASN A 236 13.20 17.97 14.24
N ALA A 237 12.55 17.01 13.57
CA ALA A 237 11.32 16.40 14.07
C ALA A 237 11.63 15.55 15.31
N GLY A 238 11.31 16.07 16.50
CA GLY A 238 11.50 15.38 17.78
C GLY A 238 10.58 14.17 17.93
N LEU A 239 10.96 13.03 17.34
CA LEU A 239 10.19 11.80 17.39
C LEU A 239 10.34 11.07 18.72
N THR A 240 9.28 11.10 19.55
CA THR A 240 9.14 10.12 20.63
C THR A 240 8.28 8.94 20.15
N ALA A 241 8.68 7.71 20.52
CA ALA A 241 7.90 6.53 20.18
C ALA A 241 6.51 6.54 20.85
N ALA A 242 6.39 7.14 22.03
CA ALA A 242 5.13 7.25 22.76
C ALA A 242 4.08 8.09 22.00
N THR A 243 4.49 9.22 21.39
CA THR A 243 3.58 10.07 20.60
C THR A 243 3.01 9.32 19.38
N LEU A 244 3.84 8.52 18.71
CA LEU A 244 3.42 7.71 17.56
C LEU A 244 2.55 6.52 17.95
N VAL A 245 2.87 5.83 19.06
CA VAL A 245 2.10 4.67 19.54
C VAL A 245 0.70 5.06 20.02
N ALA A 246 0.54 6.24 20.62
CA ALA A 246 -0.75 6.73 21.09
C ALA A 246 -1.79 6.94 19.97
N ALA A 247 -1.36 7.00 18.70
CA ALA A 247 -2.24 7.16 17.53
C ALA A 247 -2.66 5.84 16.86
N ILE A 248 -2.35 4.67 17.46
CA ILE A 248 -2.47 3.37 16.79
C ILE A 248 -3.55 2.46 17.41
N ASP A 249 -4.72 2.42 16.77
CA ASP A 249 -5.78 1.45 17.06
C ASP A 249 -5.44 0.05 16.51
N MET A 250 -4.68 -0.71 17.30
CA MET A 250 -4.28 -2.09 17.01
C MET A 250 -5.45 -3.09 16.74
N PRO A 251 -6.66 -2.96 17.35
CA PRO A 251 -7.77 -3.87 17.04
C PRO A 251 -8.34 -3.67 15.63
N VAL A 252 -8.60 -2.42 15.24
CA VAL A 252 -9.18 -2.06 13.93
C VAL A 252 -8.25 -2.44 12.79
N THR A 253 -6.95 -2.18 12.98
CA THR A 253 -5.91 -2.45 12.00
C THR A 253 -5.75 -3.96 11.68
N TRP A 254 -5.94 -4.86 12.65
CA TRP A 254 -5.96 -6.31 12.41
C TRP A 254 -7.19 -6.74 11.58
N ILE A 255 -8.37 -6.22 11.90
CA ILE A 255 -9.62 -6.50 11.16
C ILE A 255 -9.48 -6.09 9.70
N LEU A 256 -8.97 -4.88 9.43
CA LEU A 256 -8.73 -4.39 8.07
C LEU A 256 -7.75 -5.28 7.28
N LYS A 257 -6.69 -5.80 7.93
CA LYS A 257 -5.76 -6.76 7.30
C LYS A 257 -6.50 -8.03 6.88
N LYS A 258 -7.35 -8.58 7.77
CA LYS A 258 -8.12 -9.80 7.52
C LYS A 258 -9.14 -9.64 6.38
N ILE A 259 -9.84 -8.49 6.31
CA ILE A 259 -10.77 -8.17 5.21
C ILE A 259 -10.02 -8.07 3.87
N SER A 260 -8.89 -7.36 3.85
CA SER A 260 -8.04 -7.26 2.66
C SER A 260 -7.59 -8.64 2.16
N SER A 261 -7.05 -9.48 3.06
CA SER A 261 -6.65 -10.85 2.74
C SER A 261 -7.80 -11.72 2.22
N ALA A 262 -9.03 -11.54 2.73
CA ALA A 262 -10.20 -12.27 2.24
C ALA A 262 -10.61 -11.85 0.82
N LYS A 263 -10.55 -10.54 0.52
CA LYS A 263 -10.83 -9.99 -0.81
C LYS A 263 -9.80 -10.46 -1.84
N GLU A 264 -8.51 -10.41 -1.50
CA GLU A 264 -7.44 -10.92 -2.38
C GLU A 264 -7.58 -12.42 -2.62
N LYS A 265 -7.82 -13.22 -1.56
CA LYS A 265 -8.07 -14.65 -1.69
C LYS A 265 -9.24 -14.97 -2.64
N SER A 266 -10.33 -14.22 -2.54
CA SER A 266 -11.50 -14.40 -3.41
C SER A 266 -11.17 -14.09 -4.88
N ALA A 267 -10.48 -12.99 -5.16
CA ALA A 267 -10.10 -12.61 -6.53
C ALA A 267 -9.08 -13.58 -7.14
N VAL A 268 -8.07 -14.00 -6.37
CA VAL A 268 -7.05 -14.99 -6.78
C VAL A 268 -7.69 -16.36 -7.05
N ALA A 269 -8.66 -16.78 -6.23
CA ALA A 269 -9.44 -18.00 -6.48
C ALA A 269 -10.31 -17.89 -7.75
N ALA A 270 -10.90 -16.72 -8.04
CA ALA A 270 -11.68 -16.50 -9.25
C ALA A 270 -10.83 -16.61 -10.53
N ILE A 271 -9.64 -16.00 -10.54
CA ILE A 271 -8.64 -16.14 -11.60
C ILE A 271 -8.27 -17.62 -11.81
N PHE A 272 -7.94 -18.33 -10.74
CA PHE A 272 -7.55 -19.75 -10.82
C PHE A 272 -8.68 -20.65 -11.33
N ASN A 273 -9.92 -20.43 -10.89
CA ASN A 273 -11.07 -21.19 -11.35
C ASN A 273 -11.36 -20.94 -12.84
N GLU A 274 -11.28 -19.69 -13.31
CA GLU A 274 -11.43 -19.38 -14.73
C GLU A 274 -10.33 -20.02 -15.58
N TYR A 275 -9.07 -19.94 -15.13
CA TYR A 275 -7.94 -20.57 -15.80
C TYR A 275 -8.10 -22.10 -15.86
N LYS A 276 -8.45 -22.74 -14.74
CA LYS A 276 -8.67 -24.20 -14.68
C LYS A 276 -9.82 -24.65 -15.59
N THR A 277 -10.84 -23.83 -15.78
CA THR A 277 -12.00 -24.16 -16.63
C THR A 277 -11.76 -23.87 -18.11
N THR A 278 -10.99 -22.83 -18.46
CA THR A 278 -10.92 -22.31 -19.85
C THR A 278 -9.52 -22.32 -20.48
N GLY A 279 -8.47 -22.57 -19.69
CA GLY A 279 -7.07 -22.42 -20.11
C GLY A 279 -6.61 -20.96 -20.29
N THR A 280 -7.47 -19.97 -20.04
CA THR A 280 -7.15 -18.54 -20.17
C THR A 280 -7.80 -17.73 -19.04
N VAL A 281 -7.49 -16.43 -18.95
CA VAL A 281 -8.15 -15.50 -18.01
C VAL A 281 -8.57 -14.25 -18.78
N ARG A 282 -9.88 -13.97 -18.82
CA ARG A 282 -10.48 -12.85 -19.56
C ARG A 282 -11.49 -12.08 -18.70
N VAL A 283 -12.38 -12.79 -18.00
CA VAL A 283 -13.44 -12.20 -17.16
C VAL A 283 -12.84 -11.62 -15.89
N ASN A 284 -12.05 -12.42 -15.18
CA ASN A 284 -11.38 -12.07 -13.93
C ASN A 284 -9.97 -11.48 -14.13
N LEU A 285 -9.59 -11.19 -15.38
CA LEU A 285 -8.30 -10.57 -15.72
C LEU A 285 -8.12 -9.29 -14.88
N PRO A 286 -7.00 -9.13 -14.13
CA PRO A 286 -6.87 -8.03 -13.19
C PRO A 286 -7.04 -6.65 -13.86
N PRO A 287 -7.64 -5.66 -13.17
CA PRO A 287 -7.90 -4.34 -13.76
C PRO A 287 -6.66 -3.65 -14.31
N GLU A 288 -5.54 -3.73 -13.60
CA GLU A 288 -4.24 -3.20 -13.99
C GLU A 288 -3.76 -3.79 -15.32
N VAL A 289 -3.64 -5.11 -15.41
CA VAL A 289 -3.26 -5.84 -16.64
C VAL A 289 -4.20 -5.51 -17.81
N ARG A 290 -5.52 -5.47 -17.54
CA ARG A 290 -6.54 -5.14 -18.56
C ARG A 290 -6.36 -3.71 -19.10
N SER A 291 -6.13 -2.75 -18.22
CA SER A 291 -5.91 -1.34 -18.58
C SER A 291 -4.60 -1.16 -19.36
N VAL A 292 -3.51 -1.75 -18.88
CA VAL A 292 -2.19 -1.73 -19.55
C VAL A 292 -2.29 -2.27 -20.98
N ARG A 293 -2.87 -3.46 -21.17
CA ARG A 293 -3.06 -4.06 -22.51
C ARG A 293 -3.94 -3.19 -23.42
N THR A 294 -4.96 -2.54 -22.86
CA THR A 294 -5.85 -1.64 -23.61
C THR A 294 -5.10 -0.41 -24.12
N GLU A 295 -4.34 0.28 -23.25
CA GLU A 295 -3.55 1.45 -23.64
C GLU A 295 -2.41 1.09 -24.62
N MET A 296 -1.80 -0.08 -24.47
CA MET A 296 -0.77 -0.57 -25.38
C MET A 296 -1.35 -0.83 -26.78
N ALA A 297 -2.50 -1.51 -26.88
CA ALA A 297 -3.21 -1.70 -28.14
C ALA A 297 -3.64 -0.37 -28.79
N MET A 298 -4.10 0.61 -28.01
CA MET A 298 -4.39 1.96 -28.51
C MET A 298 -3.13 2.68 -29.01
N THR A 299 -1.99 2.49 -28.35
CA THR A 299 -0.71 3.09 -28.77
C THR A 299 -0.24 2.52 -30.11
N VAL A 300 -0.29 1.19 -30.28
CA VAL A 300 0.03 0.52 -31.55
C VAL A 300 -0.90 1.00 -32.67
N ASN A 301 -2.20 1.11 -32.43
CA ASN A 301 -3.17 1.60 -33.42
C ASN A 301 -2.92 3.07 -33.82
N ARG A 302 -2.51 3.95 -32.89
CA ARG A 302 -2.14 5.35 -33.21
C ARG A 302 -0.87 5.43 -34.08
N ASN A 303 0.06 4.51 -33.88
CA ASN A 303 1.34 4.47 -34.59
C ASN A 303 1.28 3.67 -35.91
N THR A 304 0.17 3.00 -36.20
CA THR A 304 -0.05 2.24 -37.44
C THR A 304 -0.51 3.19 -38.55
N PRO A 305 0.24 3.35 -39.67
CA PRO A 305 -0.20 4.20 -40.78
C PRO A 305 -1.51 3.71 -41.39
N ILE A 306 -2.45 4.64 -41.64
CA ILE A 306 -3.79 4.35 -42.19
C ILE A 306 -3.73 3.71 -43.59
N ASN A 307 -2.60 3.83 -44.30
CA ASN A 307 -2.28 3.02 -45.47
C ASN A 307 -0.85 2.46 -45.34
N PRO A 308 -0.65 1.14 -45.12
CA PRO A 308 0.67 0.54 -45.26
C PRO A 308 1.06 0.51 -46.75
N PRO A 309 2.22 1.07 -47.15
CA PRO A 309 2.71 0.88 -48.51
C PRO A 309 3.07 -0.60 -48.72
N VAL A 310 2.38 -1.25 -49.67
CA VAL A 310 2.71 -2.63 -50.06
C VAL A 310 4.08 -2.63 -50.73
N SER A 311 5.10 -3.15 -50.06
CA SER A 311 6.43 -3.38 -50.64
C SER A 311 7.13 -4.55 -49.94
N PRO A 312 7.95 -5.33 -50.68
CA PRO A 312 8.29 -6.70 -50.30
C PRO A 312 9.41 -6.81 -49.26
N THR A 313 9.45 -7.97 -48.61
CA THR A 313 10.38 -8.39 -47.57
C THR A 313 11.85 -8.12 -47.91
N PRO A 314 12.60 -7.34 -47.11
CA PRO A 314 14.05 -7.23 -47.25
C PRO A 314 14.77 -8.45 -46.63
N ALA A 315 15.73 -9.00 -47.37
CA ALA A 315 16.68 -9.99 -46.84
C ALA A 315 17.65 -9.36 -45.81
N PRO A 316 18.20 -10.13 -44.85
CA PRO A 316 19.04 -9.57 -43.78
C PRO A 316 20.38 -9.05 -44.31
N ARG A 317 20.83 -7.91 -43.77
CA ARG A 317 22.20 -7.41 -43.88
C ARG A 317 22.85 -7.35 -42.49
N PRO A 318 24.17 -7.60 -42.40
CA PRO A 318 24.87 -7.62 -41.11
C PRO A 318 25.03 -6.21 -40.54
N VAL A 319 24.86 -6.08 -39.22
CA VAL A 319 25.09 -4.84 -38.49
C VAL A 319 26.56 -4.77 -38.08
N SER A 320 27.26 -3.71 -38.50
CA SER A 320 28.58 -3.37 -37.98
C SER A 320 28.40 -2.60 -36.67
N SER A 321 28.96 -3.10 -35.57
CA SER A 321 28.92 -2.46 -34.26
C SER A 321 30.09 -1.50 -34.08
N ASN A 322 29.80 -0.26 -33.66
CA ASN A 322 30.79 0.65 -33.08
C ASN A 322 30.11 1.76 -32.26
N ALA A 323 29.84 1.48 -30.98
CA ALA A 323 29.54 2.46 -29.95
C ALA A 323 29.73 1.83 -28.56
N THR A 324 30.92 1.96 -27.98
CA THR A 324 31.21 1.52 -26.60
C THR A 324 30.74 2.58 -25.61
N ALA A 325 29.51 2.44 -25.11
CA ALA A 325 29.12 3.05 -23.83
C ALA A 325 29.56 2.12 -22.69
N ALA A 326 30.26 2.65 -21.68
CA ALA A 326 30.66 1.87 -20.52
C ALA A 326 29.45 1.54 -19.64
N PRO A 327 29.30 0.30 -19.12
CA PRO A 327 28.20 -0.04 -18.24
C PRO A 327 28.32 0.66 -16.89
N ALA A 328 27.21 1.22 -16.39
CA ALA A 328 27.12 1.87 -15.08
C ALA A 328 27.13 0.90 -13.88
N TRP A 329 27.54 -0.36 -14.09
CA TRP A 329 27.56 -1.40 -13.07
C TRP A 329 28.86 -2.20 -13.13
N ALA A 330 29.56 -2.28 -12.00
CA ALA A 330 30.71 -3.14 -11.81
C ALA A 330 30.62 -3.77 -10.41
N PRO A 331 30.59 -5.11 -10.26
CA PRO A 331 30.71 -5.74 -8.97
C PRO A 331 32.18 -5.67 -8.50
N THR A 332 32.45 -4.94 -7.42
CA THR A 332 33.82 -4.78 -6.89
C THR A 332 34.19 -5.96 -5.97
N PRO A 333 35.26 -6.73 -6.27
CA PRO A 333 35.86 -7.62 -5.29
C PRO A 333 36.74 -6.82 -4.31
N ILE A 334 36.79 -7.24 -3.05
CA ILE A 334 37.73 -6.67 -2.08
C ILE A 334 39.15 -7.14 -2.44
N ALA A 335 40.03 -6.20 -2.78
CA ALA A 335 41.42 -6.51 -3.10
C ALA A 335 42.25 -6.65 -1.80
N THR A 336 42.84 -7.83 -1.61
CA THR A 336 43.85 -8.07 -0.58
C THR A 336 45.15 -7.36 -0.95
N SER A 337 45.57 -6.36 -0.18
CA SER A 337 46.86 -5.69 -0.38
C SER A 337 48.01 -6.64 -0.08
N GLN A 338 48.72 -7.09 -1.13
CA GLN A 338 50.09 -7.59 -0.99
C GLN A 338 51.04 -6.38 -1.01
N GLU A 339 51.74 -6.16 0.08
CA GLU A 339 52.82 -5.17 0.15
C GLU A 339 54.18 -5.87 0.23
N THR A 340 55.13 -5.39 -0.56
CA THR A 340 56.41 -6.05 -0.83
C THR A 340 57.37 -5.91 0.36
N GLN A 341 58.08 -7.00 0.71
CA GLN A 341 59.13 -6.97 1.74
C GLN A 341 60.24 -5.95 1.43
N PRO A 342 60.83 -5.36 2.48
CA PRO A 342 62.17 -5.83 2.87
C PRO A 342 62.31 -6.17 4.36
N GLN A 343 63.16 -7.16 4.63
CA GLN A 343 63.66 -7.58 5.96
C GLN A 343 65.11 -7.06 6.17
N PRO A 344 65.74 -7.20 7.36
CA PRO A 344 65.19 -7.48 8.70
C PRO A 344 65.78 -6.61 9.85
N ALA A 345 65.05 -6.50 10.98
CA ALA A 345 65.65 -6.45 12.34
C ALA A 345 64.58 -6.66 13.44
N THR A 346 64.71 -7.72 14.23
CA THR A 346 64.01 -7.98 15.51
C THR A 346 64.97 -7.72 16.69
N PRO A 347 64.58 -7.68 18.00
CA PRO A 347 63.33 -8.21 18.61
C PRO A 347 62.67 -7.44 19.81
N THR A 348 61.50 -7.96 20.27
CA THR A 348 60.98 -7.98 21.69
C THR A 348 60.23 -6.74 22.29
N PRO A 349 59.39 -6.88 23.37
CA PRO A 349 57.94 -6.61 23.23
C PRO A 349 57.22 -5.82 24.36
N SER A 350 55.99 -5.36 24.10
CA SER A 350 54.87 -5.03 25.03
C SER A 350 53.71 -4.38 24.24
N SER A 351 52.42 -4.38 24.62
CA SER A 351 51.67 -5.10 25.66
C SER A 351 50.15 -5.00 25.34
N GLU A 352 49.35 -6.00 25.72
CA GLU A 352 47.86 -5.94 25.82
C GLU A 352 47.40 -5.07 27.03
N PRO A 353 46.08 -4.85 27.32
CA PRO A 353 44.83 -5.37 26.73
C PRO A 353 43.92 -4.20 26.19
N SER A 354 42.59 -4.24 25.94
CA SER A 354 41.48 -5.16 26.30
C SER A 354 40.32 -5.10 25.27
N ALA A 355 39.39 -6.06 25.33
CA ALA A 355 38.03 -5.97 24.77
C ALA A 355 36.99 -6.60 25.73
N PRO A 356 35.70 -6.25 25.67
CA PRO A 356 34.62 -7.04 26.26
C PRO A 356 33.78 -7.79 25.20
N ALA A 357 33.32 -8.98 25.55
CA ALA A 357 32.56 -9.89 24.69
C ALA A 357 31.09 -10.00 25.13
N TRP A 358 30.19 -10.35 24.18
CA TRP A 358 29.14 -11.37 24.42
C TRP A 358 28.51 -11.87 23.11
N LEU A 359 28.81 -13.11 22.74
CA LEU A 359 27.91 -14.03 22.02
C LEU A 359 28.25 -15.46 22.47
N PRO A 360 27.29 -16.31 22.87
CA PRO A 360 27.52 -17.74 23.00
C PRO A 360 27.40 -18.42 21.62
N ALA A 361 28.31 -19.35 21.34
CA ALA A 361 28.42 -20.00 20.04
C ALA A 361 27.43 -21.16 19.84
N ALA A 362 27.04 -21.40 18.59
CA ALA A 362 26.44 -22.66 18.17
C ALA A 362 27.54 -23.69 17.86
N ALA A 363 27.33 -24.95 18.27
CA ALA A 363 28.22 -26.07 17.95
C ALA A 363 27.50 -27.07 17.03
N SER A 364 28.19 -27.51 15.97
CA SER A 364 27.71 -28.47 14.98
C SER A 364 27.93 -29.92 15.42
N VAL A 365 26.99 -30.82 15.12
CA VAL A 365 27.25 -32.27 14.97
C VAL A 365 26.41 -32.85 13.81
N THR A 366 26.94 -33.91 13.19
CA THR A 366 26.53 -34.59 11.95
C THR A 366 25.37 -35.60 12.09
N GLU A 367 24.76 -35.98 10.96
CA GLU A 367 23.89 -37.18 10.81
C GLU A 367 24.67 -38.49 11.07
N PRO A 368 23.99 -39.64 11.36
CA PRO A 368 23.49 -40.50 10.26
C PRO A 368 22.19 -41.31 10.51
N VAL A 369 21.38 -41.46 9.44
CA VAL A 369 20.79 -42.73 8.90
C VAL A 369 19.92 -43.69 9.78
N ALA A 370 18.66 -43.82 9.34
CA ALA A 370 17.80 -45.03 9.23
C ALA A 370 16.80 -45.51 10.32
N GLN A 371 15.63 -45.92 9.78
CA GLN A 371 14.62 -46.91 10.20
C GLN A 371 13.48 -46.52 11.18
N GLU A 372 12.27 -46.53 10.60
CA GLU A 372 10.95 -46.78 11.22
C GLU A 372 10.88 -48.17 11.89
N PRO A 373 10.02 -48.42 12.92
CA PRO A 373 8.56 -48.43 12.71
C PRO A 373 7.64 -48.05 13.90
N VAL A 374 6.33 -48.18 13.64
CA VAL A 374 5.14 -48.19 14.53
C VAL A 374 5.39 -48.71 15.97
N ASP A 375 4.68 -48.25 17.02
CA ASP A 375 3.23 -48.41 17.22
C ASP A 375 2.67 -47.48 18.34
N SER A 376 1.36 -47.56 18.53
CA SER A 376 0.48 -46.94 19.52
C SER A 376 0.83 -47.17 21.02
N PHE A 377 0.33 -46.29 21.90
CA PHE A 377 -0.41 -46.57 23.16
C PHE A 377 -0.36 -45.38 24.16
N GLU A 378 -1.53 -44.81 24.46
CA GLU A 378 -1.87 -44.18 25.76
C GLU A 378 -2.19 -45.28 26.81
N PRO A 379 -2.46 -44.98 28.10
CA PRO A 379 -1.78 -44.05 29.02
C PRO A 379 -1.51 -44.70 30.40
N ALA A 380 -0.65 -44.12 31.25
CA ALA A 380 -0.76 -44.26 32.72
C ALA A 380 0.07 -43.21 33.49
N ALA A 381 -0.52 -42.63 34.54
CA ALA A 381 0.11 -41.67 35.44
C ALA A 381 0.83 -42.32 36.63
N ILE A 382 1.87 -41.68 37.19
CA ILE A 382 2.14 -41.64 38.65
C ILE A 382 2.69 -40.26 39.09
N ALA A 383 1.96 -39.64 40.03
CA ALA A 383 2.31 -38.68 41.09
C ALA A 383 3.38 -37.56 40.94
N ASP A 384 2.86 -36.32 40.92
CA ASP A 384 3.19 -35.18 41.80
C ASP A 384 4.56 -35.05 42.49
N GLN A 385 5.22 -33.90 42.23
CA GLN A 385 5.43 -32.87 43.26
C GLN A 385 5.82 -31.52 42.61
N GLN A 386 4.90 -30.54 42.58
CA GLN A 386 5.29 -29.12 42.53
C GLN A 386 4.21 -28.16 43.05
N SER A 387 4.68 -26.99 43.51
CA SER A 387 3.97 -26.06 44.39
C SER A 387 2.93 -25.16 43.70
N ALA A 388 1.85 -24.91 44.43
CA ALA A 388 0.70 -24.08 44.08
C ALA A 388 1.01 -22.75 43.37
N VAL A 389 0.26 -22.49 42.29
CA VAL A 389 -0.20 -21.15 41.90
C VAL A 389 -1.70 -21.24 41.67
N GLU A 390 -2.45 -20.36 42.34
CA GLU A 390 -3.91 -20.37 42.40
C GLU A 390 -4.55 -19.91 41.08
N SER A 391 -5.48 -20.70 40.54
CA SER A 391 -6.16 -20.40 39.28
C SER A 391 -7.51 -19.72 39.52
N VAL A 392 -7.66 -18.49 39.02
CA VAL A 392 -8.92 -17.75 39.04
C VAL A 392 -9.60 -17.87 37.68
N PRO A 393 -10.87 -18.31 37.59
CA PRO A 393 -11.55 -18.49 36.31
C PRO A 393 -11.85 -17.14 35.65
N PHE A 394 -11.40 -16.94 34.41
CA PHE A 394 -11.75 -15.76 33.62
C PHE A 394 -13.18 -15.88 33.08
N THR A 395 -14.15 -15.53 33.91
CA THR A 395 -15.50 -15.20 33.45
C THR A 395 -15.45 -13.90 32.64
N SER A 396 -15.89 -13.94 31.39
CA SER A 396 -16.02 -12.74 30.54
C SER A 396 -17.18 -11.86 31.03
N GLY A 397 -16.94 -11.10 32.09
CA GLY A 397 -17.81 -10.01 32.49
C GLY A 397 -17.50 -8.76 31.66
N ARG A 398 -18.46 -8.27 30.88
CA ARG A 398 -18.42 -6.90 30.32
C ARG A 398 -18.35 -5.92 31.50
N VAL A 399 -17.15 -5.45 31.85
CA VAL A 399 -17.00 -4.30 32.75
C VAL A 399 -17.39 -3.05 31.98
N ALA A 400 -18.53 -2.48 32.32
CA ALA A 400 -18.94 -1.17 31.81
C ALA A 400 -18.12 -0.07 32.51
N ASP A 401 -16.99 0.35 31.93
CA ASP A 401 -16.32 1.60 32.36
C ASP A 401 -17.12 2.78 31.80
N SER A 402 -17.96 3.37 32.65
CA SER A 402 -18.82 4.50 32.31
C SER A 402 -18.05 5.82 32.33
N ARG A 403 -17.35 6.12 31.23
CA ARG A 403 -16.92 7.48 30.91
C ARG A 403 -17.27 7.81 29.46
N TYR A 404 -18.54 8.20 29.28
CA TYR A 404 -18.99 8.87 28.06
C TYR A 404 -18.30 10.22 27.94
N THR A 405 -17.18 10.28 27.22
CA THR A 405 -16.83 11.51 26.51
C THR A 405 -17.79 11.64 25.34
N GLU A 406 -18.51 12.76 25.26
CA GLU A 406 -19.37 13.03 24.11
C GLU A 406 -18.51 13.05 22.85
N ARG A 407 -18.77 12.11 21.93
CA ARG A 407 -18.19 12.16 20.60
C ARG A 407 -18.94 13.23 19.82
N GLU A 408 -18.23 14.22 19.32
CA GLU A 408 -18.79 15.19 18.39
C GLU A 408 -18.80 14.62 16.95
N PRO A 409 -19.73 15.08 16.09
CA PRO A 409 -19.71 14.82 14.65
C PRO A 409 -18.37 15.17 14.00
N SER A 410 -17.88 14.31 13.09
CA SER A 410 -16.59 14.51 12.43
C SER A 410 -16.56 15.62 11.37
N VAL A 411 -17.73 16.16 11.03
CA VAL A 411 -17.94 17.30 10.11
C VAL A 411 -19.10 18.15 10.63
N SER A 412 -19.12 19.43 10.27
CA SER A 412 -20.18 20.37 10.65
C SER A 412 -20.66 21.17 9.44
N GLU A 413 -21.65 22.04 9.62
CA GLU A 413 -22.09 22.98 8.58
C GLU A 413 -20.99 23.96 8.12
N GLN A 414 -19.94 24.15 8.92
CA GLN A 414 -18.78 24.99 8.56
C GLN A 414 -17.69 24.22 7.82
N SER A 415 -17.79 22.89 7.71
CA SER A 415 -16.86 22.08 6.93
C SER A 415 -17.03 22.30 5.42
N ASP A 416 -15.97 22.05 4.66
CA ASP A 416 -15.99 22.14 3.21
C ASP A 416 -16.96 21.11 2.61
N LEU A 417 -17.62 21.47 1.52
CA LEU A 417 -18.60 20.60 0.87
C LEU A 417 -17.98 19.29 0.33
N VAL A 418 -16.67 19.24 0.12
CA VAL A 418 -15.94 18.03 -0.30
C VAL A 418 -15.91 16.94 0.78
N ASP A 419 -16.16 17.29 2.04
CA ASP A 419 -16.23 16.34 3.15
C ASP A 419 -17.64 15.75 3.33
N ALA A 420 -18.64 16.27 2.61
CA ALA A 420 -20.00 15.74 2.63
C ALA A 420 -20.07 14.34 2.00
N PRO A 421 -20.91 13.44 2.53
CA PRO A 421 -21.14 12.12 1.93
C PRO A 421 -21.53 12.23 0.46
N SER A 422 -20.99 11.31 -0.36
CA SER A 422 -21.25 11.20 -1.81
C SER A 422 -20.73 12.35 -2.69
N ILE A 423 -20.18 13.43 -2.13
CA ILE A 423 -19.65 14.57 -2.90
C ILE A 423 -18.12 14.48 -2.98
N GLY A 424 -17.60 14.02 -4.12
CA GLY A 424 -16.15 14.02 -4.37
C GLY A 424 -15.62 15.37 -4.87
N PRO A 425 -14.27 15.57 -4.94
CA PRO A 425 -13.66 16.86 -5.31
C PRO A 425 -14.14 17.44 -6.65
N LYS A 426 -14.36 16.59 -7.67
CA LYS A 426 -14.89 17.01 -8.99
C LYS A 426 -16.35 17.50 -8.92
N THR A 427 -17.11 17.03 -7.93
CA THR A 427 -18.50 17.46 -7.68
C THR A 427 -18.50 18.75 -6.86
N ALA A 428 -17.71 18.81 -5.78
CA ALA A 428 -17.52 20.04 -4.99
C ALA A 428 -17.08 21.23 -5.86
N GLN A 429 -16.10 21.04 -6.77
CA GLN A 429 -15.68 22.06 -7.75
C GLN A 429 -16.80 22.57 -8.69
N ARG A 430 -17.92 21.84 -8.84
CA ARG A 430 -19.10 22.34 -9.57
C ARG A 430 -20.00 23.20 -8.69
N PHE A 431 -20.11 22.86 -7.42
CA PHE A 431 -20.83 23.64 -6.42
C PHE A 431 -20.15 24.97 -6.11
N THR A 432 -18.82 25.01 -5.97
CA THR A 432 -18.04 26.25 -5.84
C THR A 432 -18.33 27.24 -6.97
N LYS A 433 -18.45 26.75 -8.22
CA LYS A 433 -18.79 27.60 -9.38
C LYS A 433 -20.18 28.24 -9.33
N ILE A 434 -21.08 27.73 -8.49
CA ILE A 434 -22.42 28.29 -8.27
C ILE A 434 -22.56 28.95 -6.87
N GLY A 435 -21.44 29.17 -6.18
CA GLY A 435 -21.37 29.87 -4.89
C GLY A 435 -21.73 29.00 -3.68
N ILE A 436 -21.44 27.70 -3.74
CA ILE A 436 -21.66 26.76 -2.64
C ILE A 436 -20.34 26.03 -2.33
N ASP A 437 -19.71 26.41 -1.22
CA ASP A 437 -18.40 25.92 -0.80
C ASP A 437 -18.45 25.11 0.50
N THR A 438 -19.39 25.41 1.42
CA THR A 438 -19.55 24.68 2.69
C THR A 438 -20.77 23.76 2.72
N ILE A 439 -20.76 22.81 3.67
CA ILE A 439 -21.92 21.93 3.92
C ILE A 439 -23.17 22.74 4.29
N GLY A 440 -23.05 23.77 5.14
CA GLY A 440 -24.19 24.61 5.55
C GLY A 440 -24.84 25.35 4.39
N GLN A 441 -24.03 25.91 3.47
CA GLN A 441 -24.53 26.54 2.25
C GLN A 441 -25.27 25.53 1.35
N PHE A 442 -24.76 24.31 1.24
CA PHE A 442 -25.41 23.24 0.49
C PHE A 442 -26.73 22.79 1.13
N LEU A 443 -26.78 22.69 2.46
CA LEU A 443 -27.98 22.27 3.20
C LEU A 443 -29.09 23.32 3.20
N ALA A 444 -28.74 24.61 3.10
CA ALA A 444 -29.68 25.73 3.03
C ALA A 444 -30.27 25.97 1.62
N ALA A 445 -29.67 25.41 0.58
CA ALA A 445 -30.12 25.60 -0.80
C ALA A 445 -31.22 24.60 -1.21
N GLN A 446 -32.13 25.03 -2.11
CA GLN A 446 -33.20 24.17 -2.63
C GLN A 446 -32.66 23.20 -3.70
N PRO A 447 -32.92 21.88 -3.60
CA PRO A 447 -32.46 20.88 -4.57
C PRO A 447 -32.82 21.18 -6.03
N GLU A 448 -34.01 21.74 -6.28
CA GLU A 448 -34.51 22.10 -7.61
C GLU A 448 -33.70 23.25 -8.22
N VAL A 449 -33.40 24.27 -7.41
CA VAL A 449 -32.57 25.42 -7.80
C VAL A 449 -31.13 24.98 -8.04
N LEU A 450 -30.60 24.09 -7.21
CA LEU A 450 -29.27 23.51 -7.38
C LEU A 450 -29.18 22.66 -8.65
N ALA A 451 -30.17 21.81 -8.94
CA ALA A 451 -30.22 20.98 -10.15
C ALA A 451 -30.19 21.84 -11.43
N VAL A 452 -30.95 22.93 -11.45
CA VAL A 452 -30.93 23.91 -12.55
C VAL A 452 -29.54 24.57 -12.65
N LYS A 453 -29.01 25.12 -11.55
CA LYS A 453 -27.71 25.84 -11.54
C LYS A 453 -26.51 24.96 -11.91
N LEU A 454 -26.53 23.67 -11.58
CA LEU A 454 -25.43 22.74 -11.87
C LEU A 454 -25.37 22.33 -13.35
N GLU A 455 -26.47 22.49 -14.09
CA GLU A 455 -26.60 22.18 -15.52
C GLU A 455 -26.09 20.78 -15.93
N THR A 456 -26.21 19.78 -15.03
CA THR A 456 -25.81 18.39 -15.32
C THR A 456 -26.99 17.44 -15.39
N ARG A 457 -27.13 16.70 -16.50
CA ARG A 457 -28.18 15.70 -16.70
C ARG A 457 -28.23 14.58 -15.64
N TRP A 458 -27.15 14.35 -14.90
CA TRP A 458 -27.01 13.23 -13.95
C TRP A 458 -27.09 13.64 -12.47
N ILE A 459 -27.11 14.94 -12.15
CA ILE A 459 -27.41 15.44 -10.80
C ILE A 459 -28.78 16.11 -10.88
N ASN A 460 -29.81 15.47 -10.32
CA ASN A 460 -31.18 15.95 -10.27
C ASN A 460 -31.60 16.31 -8.83
N ALA A 461 -32.78 16.90 -8.66
CA ALA A 461 -33.31 17.30 -7.35
C ALA A 461 -33.40 16.13 -6.35
N ASP A 462 -33.80 14.94 -6.81
CA ASP A 462 -33.90 13.74 -5.96
C ASP A 462 -32.53 13.33 -5.38
N LEU A 463 -31.50 13.25 -6.24
CA LEU A 463 -30.14 12.90 -5.82
C LEU A 463 -29.51 13.97 -4.91
N LEU A 464 -29.87 15.24 -5.14
CA LEU A 464 -29.46 16.34 -4.25
C LEU A 464 -30.16 16.26 -2.89
N SER A 465 -31.45 15.88 -2.86
CA SER A 465 -32.20 15.59 -1.63
C SER A 465 -31.57 14.43 -0.85
N ASP A 466 -31.14 13.36 -1.53
CA ASP A 466 -30.39 12.25 -0.92
C ASP A 466 -29.07 12.73 -0.30
N TRP A 467 -28.25 13.49 -1.04
CA TRP A 467 -26.96 13.99 -0.54
C TRP A 467 -27.13 14.96 0.64
N GLN A 468 -28.15 15.84 0.60
CA GLN A 468 -28.47 16.70 1.74
C GLN A 468 -28.93 15.90 2.97
N ALA A 469 -29.75 14.85 2.80
CA ALA A 469 -30.15 13.98 3.90
C ALA A 469 -28.94 13.26 4.51
N GLN A 470 -28.02 12.75 3.68
CA GLN A 470 -26.77 12.13 4.13
C GLN A 470 -25.88 13.12 4.90
N ALA A 471 -25.72 14.35 4.39
CA ALA A 471 -24.94 15.39 5.04
C ALA A 471 -25.54 15.82 6.40
N ARG A 472 -26.87 16.00 6.51
CA ARG A 472 -27.56 16.29 7.78
C ARG A 472 -27.34 15.19 8.82
N LEU A 473 -27.38 13.92 8.40
CA LEU A 473 -27.14 12.78 9.28
C LEU A 473 -25.71 12.76 9.83
N VAL A 474 -24.68 12.95 8.99
CA VAL A 474 -23.28 12.92 9.45
C VAL A 474 -22.94 14.17 10.28
N CYS A 475 -23.50 15.34 9.98
CA CYS A 475 -23.30 16.54 10.80
C CYS A 475 -24.04 16.48 12.16
N GLY A 476 -25.04 15.60 12.30
CA GLY A 476 -25.90 15.56 13.49
C GLY A 476 -25.74 14.33 14.38
N VAL A 477 -24.94 13.32 13.98
CA VAL A 477 -24.80 12.04 14.69
C VAL A 477 -23.36 11.53 14.60
N ALA A 478 -22.64 11.57 15.73
CA ALA A 478 -21.20 11.33 15.76
C ALA A 478 -20.72 9.92 15.42
N SER A 479 -21.60 8.92 15.49
CA SER A 479 -21.28 7.52 15.09
C SER A 479 -21.47 7.24 13.60
N LEU A 480 -21.99 8.21 12.83
CA LEU A 480 -22.22 8.11 11.39
C LEU A 480 -21.02 8.59 10.58
N CYS A 481 -20.89 7.99 9.40
CA CYS A 481 -19.94 8.38 8.37
C CYS A 481 -20.56 8.13 6.99
N GLY A 482 -19.84 8.47 5.91
CA GLY A 482 -20.36 8.47 4.55
C GLY A 482 -21.23 7.25 4.18
N TYR A 483 -20.70 6.03 4.25
CA TYR A 483 -21.48 4.84 3.85
C TYR A 483 -22.66 4.53 4.81
N LYS A 484 -22.52 4.81 6.12
CA LYS A 484 -23.61 4.61 7.09
C LYS A 484 -24.80 5.54 6.79
N SER A 485 -24.53 6.81 6.50
CA SER A 485 -25.56 7.78 6.10
C SER A 485 -26.22 7.43 4.77
N GLN A 486 -25.46 6.89 3.80
CA GLN A 486 -25.99 6.40 2.53
C GLN A 486 -26.94 5.21 2.73
N LEU A 487 -26.61 4.26 3.60
CA LEU A 487 -27.49 3.13 3.94
C LEU A 487 -28.79 3.60 4.62
N LEU A 488 -28.70 4.55 5.56
CA LEU A 488 -29.86 5.12 6.25
C LEU A 488 -30.83 5.79 5.26
N VAL A 489 -30.33 6.67 4.39
CA VAL A 489 -31.14 7.36 3.38
C VAL A 489 -31.75 6.37 2.38
N ALA A 490 -31.02 5.31 2.02
CA ALA A 490 -31.52 4.27 1.14
C ALA A 490 -32.65 3.41 1.74
N VAL A 491 -32.81 3.39 3.06
CA VAL A 491 -33.95 2.78 3.77
C VAL A 491 -34.95 3.83 4.29
N ASP A 492 -34.98 5.00 3.68
CA ASP A 492 -35.89 6.12 3.99
C ASP A 492 -35.77 6.67 5.42
N CYS A 493 -34.58 6.53 6.03
CA CYS A 493 -34.21 7.23 7.26
C CYS A 493 -33.35 8.44 6.88
N ARG A 494 -33.99 9.62 6.74
CA ARG A 494 -33.43 10.80 6.06
C ARG A 494 -33.13 11.99 7.00
N SER A 495 -33.40 11.88 8.30
CA SER A 495 -33.09 12.92 9.29
C SER A 495 -32.67 12.34 10.65
N VAL A 496 -32.02 13.19 11.47
CA VAL A 496 -31.59 12.84 12.83
C VAL A 496 -32.78 12.47 13.70
N ASP A 497 -33.89 13.22 13.60
CA ASP A 497 -35.09 12.98 14.41
C ASP A 497 -35.84 11.71 13.97
N GLN A 498 -35.87 11.41 12.66
CA GLN A 498 -36.38 10.13 12.15
C GLN A 498 -35.56 8.95 12.68
N LEU A 499 -34.22 9.07 12.72
CA LEU A 499 -33.32 8.07 13.26
C LEU A 499 -33.52 7.89 14.78
N ALA A 500 -33.59 8.98 15.54
CA ALA A 500 -33.82 8.97 16.99
C ALA A 500 -35.15 8.28 17.38
N ALA A 501 -36.13 8.25 16.47
CA ALA A 501 -37.43 7.60 16.64
C ALA A 501 -37.52 6.16 16.10
N GLN A 502 -36.44 5.58 15.56
CA GLN A 502 -36.46 4.18 15.08
C GLN A 502 -36.36 3.15 16.21
N GLU A 503 -36.92 1.97 15.95
CA GLU A 503 -36.59 0.75 16.70
C GLU A 503 -35.37 0.08 16.04
N ALA A 504 -34.39 -0.33 16.86
CA ALA A 504 -33.07 -0.75 16.39
C ALA A 504 -33.10 -2.05 15.56
N ALA A 505 -33.85 -3.07 15.98
CA ALA A 505 -33.93 -4.33 15.26
C ALA A 505 -34.66 -4.18 13.92
N ALA A 506 -35.75 -3.42 13.87
CA ALA A 506 -36.50 -3.11 12.66
C ALA A 506 -35.68 -2.28 11.67
N LEU A 507 -34.95 -1.25 12.12
CA LEU A 507 -34.06 -0.48 11.25
C LEU A 507 -32.88 -1.36 10.77
N ALA A 508 -32.26 -2.15 11.65
CA ALA A 508 -31.20 -3.08 11.28
C ALA A 508 -31.66 -4.12 10.26
N SER A 509 -32.89 -4.65 10.37
CA SER A 509 -33.48 -5.54 9.36
C SER A 509 -33.63 -4.85 8.01
N ARG A 510 -34.15 -3.61 7.97
CA ARG A 510 -34.31 -2.88 6.69
C ARG A 510 -32.95 -2.55 6.03
N ILE A 511 -31.96 -2.13 6.83
CA ILE A 511 -30.58 -1.92 6.36
C ILE A 511 -29.99 -3.24 5.86
N SER A 512 -30.23 -4.32 6.60
CA SER A 512 -29.83 -5.68 6.23
C SER A 512 -30.38 -6.04 4.86
N ASP A 513 -31.71 -6.04 4.69
CA ASP A 513 -32.37 -6.42 3.43
C ASP A 513 -31.88 -5.55 2.24
N TYR A 514 -31.66 -4.25 2.47
CA TYR A 514 -31.11 -3.36 1.45
C TYR A 514 -29.66 -3.71 1.06
N CYS A 515 -28.83 -4.11 2.02
CA CYS A 515 -27.44 -4.53 1.77
C CYS A 515 -27.33 -5.74 0.83
N ASP A 516 -28.34 -6.61 0.79
CA ASP A 516 -28.39 -7.77 -0.12
C ASP A 516 -28.79 -7.39 -1.56
N THR A 517 -29.13 -6.12 -1.81
CA THR A 517 -29.35 -5.59 -3.17
C THR A 517 -28.05 -5.15 -3.83
N LYS A 518 -28.03 -5.11 -5.17
CA LYS A 518 -26.89 -4.57 -5.95
C LYS A 518 -26.58 -3.09 -5.64
N ALA A 519 -27.56 -2.34 -5.15
CA ALA A 519 -27.35 -0.95 -4.73
C ALA A 519 -26.72 -0.90 -3.32
N GLY A 520 -27.15 -1.76 -2.39
CA GLY A 520 -26.54 -1.96 -1.08
C GLY A 520 -25.10 -2.43 -1.15
N GLU A 521 -24.80 -3.46 -1.94
CA GLU A 521 -23.43 -3.91 -2.24
C GLU A 521 -22.53 -2.75 -2.71
N ARG A 522 -23.07 -1.84 -3.54
CA ARG A 522 -22.33 -0.69 -4.08
C ARG A 522 -22.07 0.41 -3.05
N ILE A 523 -22.95 0.57 -2.05
CA ILE A 523 -22.75 1.47 -0.91
C ILE A 523 -21.73 0.87 0.06
N LEU A 524 -21.88 -0.41 0.43
CA LEU A 524 -20.96 -1.13 1.31
C LEU A 524 -19.54 -1.18 0.75
N ARG A 525 -19.38 -1.52 -0.53
CA ARG A 525 -18.10 -1.76 -1.25
C ARG A 525 -17.24 -2.87 -0.61
N SER A 526 -16.66 -2.57 0.55
CA SER A 526 -15.85 -3.47 1.38
C SER A 526 -15.95 -3.16 2.88
N SER A 527 -16.85 -2.26 3.28
CA SER A 527 -17.25 -2.06 4.67
C SER A 527 -18.05 -3.27 5.17
N SER A 528 -18.01 -3.52 6.48
CA SER A 528 -18.90 -4.49 7.12
C SER A 528 -20.37 -4.05 7.01
N ARG A 529 -21.27 -5.03 6.92
CA ARG A 529 -22.70 -4.81 7.14
C ARG A 529 -22.88 -4.29 8.59
N PRO A 530 -23.62 -3.18 8.81
CA PRO A 530 -24.00 -2.77 10.16
C PRO A 530 -24.85 -3.85 10.82
N ASP A 531 -24.59 -4.12 12.10
CA ASP A 531 -25.42 -4.99 12.92
C ASP A 531 -26.38 -4.20 13.83
N ALA A 532 -27.12 -4.91 14.69
CA ALA A 532 -28.09 -4.27 15.58
C ALA A 532 -27.43 -3.46 16.73
N GLU A 533 -26.21 -3.78 17.16
CA GLU A 533 -25.46 -3.01 18.18
C GLU A 533 -24.95 -1.70 17.56
N ASP A 534 -24.45 -1.76 16.32
CA ASP A 534 -24.16 -0.59 15.46
C ASP A 534 -25.38 0.33 15.35
N VAL A 535 -26.52 -0.18 14.88
CA VAL A 535 -27.73 0.63 14.64
C VAL A 535 -28.30 1.21 15.94
N ALA A 536 -28.32 0.44 17.03
CA ALA A 536 -28.73 0.94 18.34
C ALA A 536 -27.84 2.10 18.83
N GLN A 537 -26.52 2.03 18.60
CA GLN A 537 -25.60 3.12 18.92
C GLN A 537 -25.93 4.39 18.11
N TRP A 538 -26.27 4.27 16.83
CA TRP A 538 -26.59 5.45 16.00
C TRP A 538 -27.89 6.12 16.44
N ILE A 539 -28.90 5.33 16.85
CA ILE A 539 -30.15 5.84 17.42
C ILE A 539 -29.86 6.57 18.75
N ALA A 540 -29.03 5.99 19.62
CA ALA A 540 -28.66 6.60 20.90
C ALA A 540 -27.87 7.91 20.73
N ASP A 541 -26.97 8.01 19.74
CA ASP A 541 -26.27 9.25 19.41
C ASP A 541 -27.21 10.31 18.81
N ALA A 542 -28.17 9.90 17.97
CA ALA A 542 -29.19 10.81 17.44
C ALA A 542 -30.10 11.37 18.54
N GLN A 543 -30.49 10.54 19.52
CA GLN A 543 -31.26 10.95 20.70
C GLN A 543 -30.48 11.92 21.60
N ARG A 544 -29.19 11.67 21.84
CA ARG A 544 -28.30 12.62 22.55
C ARG A 544 -28.23 13.96 21.82
N GLY A 545 -27.95 13.94 20.53
CA GLY A 545 -27.89 15.16 19.72
C GLY A 545 -29.21 15.95 19.68
N ALA A 546 -30.36 15.27 19.75
CA ALA A 546 -31.66 15.92 19.86
C ALA A 546 -31.87 16.58 21.23
N ALA A 547 -31.47 15.92 22.33
CA ALA A 547 -31.55 16.49 23.67
C ALA A 547 -30.67 17.74 23.81
N SER A 548 -29.44 17.73 23.31
CA SER A 548 -28.52 18.87 23.36
C SER A 548 -28.92 20.04 22.46
N ARG A 549 -29.91 19.87 21.55
CA ARG A 549 -30.52 20.96 20.76
C ARG A 549 -31.79 21.54 21.40
N ALA A 550 -32.34 20.88 22.42
CA ALA A 550 -33.57 21.28 23.11
C ALA A 550 -33.33 21.93 24.48
N ALA A 551 -32.08 21.88 24.97
CA ALA A 551 -31.57 22.59 26.13
C ALA A 551 -30.95 23.95 25.73
#